data_AF-A0A7S3RM05-F1
#
_entry.id   AF-A0A7S3RM05-F1
#
_cell.length_a   1.000
_cell.length_b   1.000
_cell.length_c   1.000
_cell.angle_alpha   90.00
_cell.angle_beta   90.00
_cell.angle_gamma   90.00
#
_symmetry.space_group_name_H-M   'P 1'
#
loop_
_entity.id
_entity.type
_entity.pdbx_description
1 polymer ?
#
loop_
_entity_poly.entity_id
_entity_poly.type
_entity_poly.pdbx_seq_one_letter_code
_entity_poly.pdbx_strand_id
1 'polypeptide(L)'
;PTIDITKAGSYVVADKIRVDVFDCTEDHVASLQKCFDFAAIKKLIARKDFSFVYDSMNGVQGPYAKRIFCTEFGADESCLINAIPKEDFGGKDSPSHGHADPN
;
A
#
# COMPACT_ATOMS: atom_id res chain seq x y z
N PRO A 1 -4.99 14.07 -24.32
CA PRO A 1 -5.39 14.66 -23.03
C PRO A 1 -4.40 14.22 -21.96
N THR A 2 -4.04 15.09 -21.02
CA THR A 2 -3.28 14.67 -19.83
C THR A 2 -4.20 13.84 -18.95
N ILE A 3 -3.79 12.62 -18.61
CA ILE A 3 -4.56 11.71 -17.75
C ILE A 3 -4.06 11.89 -16.32
N ASP A 4 -4.96 12.24 -15.40
CA ASP A 4 -4.64 12.26 -13.97
C ASP A 4 -4.62 10.82 -13.45
N ILE A 5 -3.42 10.32 -13.14
CA ILE A 5 -3.19 8.98 -12.61
C ILE A 5 -3.24 8.93 -11.08
N THR A 6 -3.47 10.06 -10.41
CA THR A 6 -3.48 10.14 -8.94
C THR A 6 -4.85 9.79 -8.34
N LYS A 7 -5.88 9.65 -9.18
CA LYS A 7 -7.26 9.36 -8.78
C LYS A 7 -7.89 8.38 -9.73
N ALA A 8 -8.74 7.51 -9.19
CA ALA A 8 -9.53 6.60 -10.00
C ALA A 8 -10.46 7.37 -10.96
N GLY A 9 -10.57 6.89 -12.19
CA GLY A 9 -11.37 7.54 -13.24
C GLY A 9 -11.20 6.89 -14.61
N SER A 10 -12.18 7.11 -15.48
CA SER A 10 -12.17 6.62 -16.86
C SER A 10 -12.00 7.78 -17.84
N TYR A 11 -11.11 7.60 -18.81
CA TYR A 11 -10.76 8.60 -19.81
C TYR A 11 -10.91 8.01 -21.22
N VAL A 12 -11.35 8.83 -22.17
CA VAL A 12 -11.33 8.48 -23.60
C VAL A 12 -10.26 9.33 -24.29
N VAL A 13 -9.35 8.66 -24.99
CA VAL A 13 -8.23 9.25 -25.72
C VAL A 13 -8.44 9.02 -27.22
N ALA A 14 -8.32 10.10 -28.00
CA ALA A 14 -8.48 10.08 -29.46
C ALA A 14 -9.78 9.39 -29.93
N ASP A 15 -10.85 9.53 -29.14
CA ASP A 15 -12.20 8.99 -29.38
C ASP A 15 -12.28 7.46 -29.60
N LYS A 16 -11.21 6.73 -29.28
CA LYS A 16 -11.09 5.30 -29.59
C LYS A 16 -10.46 4.46 -28.49
N ILE A 17 -9.67 5.06 -27.60
CA ILE A 17 -8.95 4.34 -26.55
C ILE A 17 -9.55 4.71 -25.20
N ARG A 18 -10.03 3.71 -24.47
CA ARG A 18 -10.44 3.87 -23.08
C ARG A 18 -9.24 3.60 -22.16
N VAL A 19 -9.00 4.49 -21.21
CA VAL A 19 -8.02 4.33 -20.15
C VAL A 19 -8.75 4.39 -18.82
N ASP A 20 -8.59 3.37 -17.98
CA ASP A 20 -9.14 3.32 -16.63
C ASP A 20 -7.99 3.42 -15.63
N VAL A 21 -8.03 4.43 -14.77
CA VAL A 21 -7.20 4.55 -13.58
C VAL A 21 -8.02 4.00 -12.42
N PHE A 22 -7.45 3.10 -11.62
CA PHE A 22 -8.15 2.39 -10.55
C PHE A 22 -7.26 2.26 -9.31
N ASP A 23 -7.87 1.92 -8.17
CA ASP A 23 -7.15 1.66 -6.93
C ASP A 23 -6.34 0.37 -7.06
N CYS A 24 -5.01 0.47 -6.98
CA CYS A 24 -4.12 -0.67 -7.13
C CYS A 24 -4.24 -1.71 -6.01
N THR A 25 -4.89 -1.36 -4.89
CA THR A 25 -4.99 -2.23 -3.71
C THR A 25 -6.25 -3.10 -3.68
N GLU A 26 -7.31 -2.74 -4.42
CA GLU A 26 -8.62 -3.41 -4.32
C GLU A 26 -8.57 -4.90 -4.64
N ASP A 27 -8.03 -5.27 -5.81
CA ASP A 27 -7.96 -6.66 -6.25
C ASP A 27 -7.04 -7.50 -5.35
N HIS A 28 -6.00 -6.88 -4.81
CA HIS A 28 -5.08 -7.54 -3.89
C HIS A 28 -5.77 -7.85 -2.56
N VAL A 29 -6.48 -6.89 -1.96
CA VAL A 29 -7.26 -7.09 -0.74
C VAL A 29 -8.34 -8.16 -0.95
N ALA A 30 -9.07 -8.10 -2.07
CA ALA A 30 -10.09 -9.09 -2.40
C ALA A 30 -9.50 -10.51 -2.54
N SER A 31 -8.26 -10.62 -3.01
CA SER A 31 -7.55 -11.90 -3.07
C SER A 31 -7.12 -12.38 -1.69
N LEU A 32 -6.57 -11.50 -0.86
CA LEU A 32 -6.17 -11.82 0.52
C LEU A 32 -7.37 -12.26 1.38
N GLN A 33 -8.53 -11.63 1.21
CA GLN A 33 -9.77 -12.01 1.92
C GLN A 33 -10.25 -13.44 1.59
N LYS A 34 -9.88 -13.97 0.42
CA LYS A 34 -10.17 -15.37 0.05
C LYS A 34 -9.16 -16.34 0.66
N CYS A 35 -7.93 -15.88 0.89
CA CYS A 35 -6.83 -16.71 1.37
C CYS A 35 -6.73 -16.76 2.91
N PHE A 36 -7.14 -15.69 3.59
CA PHE A 36 -6.91 -15.51 5.03
C PHE A 36 -8.18 -15.15 5.78
N ASP A 37 -8.26 -15.57 7.05
CA ASP A 37 -9.31 -15.14 7.97
C ASP A 37 -9.04 -13.71 8.47
N PHE A 38 -9.60 -12.73 7.76
CA PHE A 38 -9.49 -11.31 8.11
C PHE A 38 -10.08 -11.00 9.48
N ALA A 39 -11.12 -11.72 9.93
CA ALA A 39 -11.73 -11.49 11.22
C ALA A 39 -10.80 -11.96 12.36
N ALA A 40 -10.12 -13.09 12.19
CA ALA A 40 -9.11 -13.56 13.15
C ALA A 40 -7.91 -12.61 13.23
N ILE A 41 -7.39 -12.14 12.09
CA ILE A 41 -6.26 -11.19 12.06
C ILE A 41 -6.66 -9.85 12.70
N LYS A 42 -7.85 -9.33 12.38
CA LYS A 42 -8.38 -8.11 13.00
C LYS A 42 -8.52 -8.25 14.52
N LYS A 43 -8.97 -9.40 15.01
CA LYS A 43 -9.01 -9.69 16.46
C LYS A 43 -7.63 -9.71 17.10
N LEU A 44 -6.62 -10.26 16.42
CA LEU A 44 -5.23 -10.23 16.89
C LEU A 44 -4.71 -8.80 17.00
N ILE A 45 -4.88 -8.00 15.95
CA ILE A 45 -4.42 -6.60 15.87
C ILE A 45 -5.11 -5.71 16.91
N ALA A 46 -6.37 -5.97 17.25
CA ALA A 46 -7.11 -5.21 18.26
C ALA A 46 -6.67 -5.48 19.71
N ARG A 47 -5.81 -6.48 19.96
CA ARG A 47 -5.34 -6.80 21.30
C ARG A 47 -4.34 -5.76 21.80
N LYS A 48 -4.54 -5.30 23.04
CA LYS A 48 -3.65 -4.31 23.69
C LYS A 48 -2.22 -4.82 23.94
N ASP A 49 -2.04 -6.13 23.99
CA ASP A 49 -0.75 -6.79 24.22
C ASP A 49 -0.05 -7.23 22.93
N PHE A 50 -0.62 -6.89 21.77
CA PHE A 50 -0.02 -7.18 20.48
C PHE A 50 0.48 -5.88 19.83
N SER A 51 1.74 -5.88 19.41
CA SER A 51 2.33 -4.81 18.61
C SER A 51 3.17 -5.42 17.51
N PHE A 52 3.28 -4.69 16.40
CA PHE A 52 4.10 -5.09 15.26
C PHE A 52 4.59 -3.85 14.53
N VAL A 53 5.61 -4.05 13.70
CA VAL A 53 6.14 -3.05 12.79
C VAL A 53 6.21 -3.68 11.40
N TYR A 54 5.77 -2.94 10.39
CA TYR A 54 5.85 -3.30 8.98
C TYR A 54 6.59 -2.19 8.22
N ASP A 55 7.82 -2.49 7.80
CA ASP A 55 8.62 -1.59 6.97
C ASP A 55 8.37 -1.88 5.48
N SER A 56 7.88 -0.89 4.74
CA SER A 56 7.66 -1.00 3.29
C SER A 56 8.86 -0.54 2.46
N MET A 57 9.94 -0.10 3.10
CA MET A 57 11.23 0.25 2.50
C MET A 57 11.10 1.28 1.36
N ASN A 58 10.17 2.24 1.50
CA ASN A 58 9.77 3.23 0.50
C ASN A 58 9.40 2.60 -0.86
N GLY A 59 8.99 1.34 -0.87
CA GLY A 59 8.53 0.61 -2.04
C GLY A 59 7.02 0.65 -2.20
N VAL A 60 6.55 0.01 -3.28
CA VAL A 60 5.13 -0.01 -3.66
C VAL A 60 4.23 -0.70 -2.62
N GLN A 61 4.79 -1.49 -1.69
CA GLN A 61 4.02 -2.13 -0.63
C GLN A 61 3.37 -1.15 0.36
N GLY A 62 3.86 0.09 0.44
CA GLY A 62 3.35 1.09 1.38
C GLY A 62 1.83 1.31 1.33
N PRO A 63 1.26 1.69 0.17
CA PRO A 63 -0.19 1.81 -0.02
C PRO A 63 -0.97 0.53 0.33
N TYR A 64 -0.43 -0.64 0.01
CA TYR A 64 -1.07 -1.93 0.32
C TYR A 64 -1.07 -2.21 1.82
N ALA A 65 0.06 -1.97 2.50
CA ALA A 65 0.18 -2.09 3.94
C ALA A 65 -0.79 -1.15 4.66
N LYS A 66 -0.89 0.10 4.20
CA LYS A 66 -1.86 1.07 4.74
C LYS A 66 -3.31 0.65 4.51
N ARG A 67 -3.64 0.14 3.32
CA ARG A 67 -4.97 -0.40 3.05
C ARG A 67 -5.28 -1.59 3.96
N ILE A 68 -4.42 -2.60 4.00
CA ILE A 68 -4.66 -3.85 4.74
C ILE A 68 -4.64 -3.61 6.25
N PHE A 69 -3.55 -3.09 6.80
CA PHE A 69 -3.37 -3.01 8.25
C PHE A 69 -4.20 -1.88 8.88
N CYS A 70 -4.19 -0.67 8.30
CA CYS A 70 -4.88 0.46 8.89
C CYS A 70 -6.37 0.48 8.52
N THR A 71 -6.70 0.32 7.23
CA THR A 71 -8.12 0.45 6.79
C THR A 71 -8.93 -0.81 7.10
N GLU A 72 -8.46 -1.99 6.70
CA GLU A 72 -9.24 -3.24 6.91
C GLU A 72 -9.18 -3.70 8.38
N PHE A 73 -7.97 -3.71 8.97
CA PHE A 73 -7.77 -4.25 10.33
C PHE A 73 -7.82 -3.21 11.46
N GLY A 74 -7.70 -1.93 11.17
CA GLY A 74 -7.77 -0.88 12.20
C GLY A 74 -6.50 -0.74 13.05
N ALA A 75 -5.34 -1.16 12.54
CA ALA A 75 -4.06 -0.87 13.17
C ALA A 75 -3.78 0.65 13.16
N ASP A 76 -3.06 1.12 14.16
CA ASP A 76 -2.55 2.50 14.18
C ASP A 76 -1.44 2.64 13.11
N GLU A 77 -1.41 3.78 12.41
CA GLU A 77 -0.44 4.02 11.34
C GLU A 77 1.02 4.01 11.83
N SER A 78 1.26 4.17 13.13
CA SER A 78 2.59 4.02 13.75
C SER A 78 3.21 2.62 13.60
N CYS A 79 2.42 1.59 13.26
CA CYS A 79 2.98 0.28 12.92
C CYS A 79 3.69 0.27 11.55
N LEU A 80 3.49 1.30 10.71
CA LEU A 80 4.06 1.37 9.37
C LEU A 80 5.32 2.23 9.35
N ILE A 81 6.39 1.71 8.76
CA ILE A 81 7.64 2.43 8.54
C ILE A 81 7.90 2.50 7.02
N ASN A 82 8.41 3.66 6.56
CA ASN A 82 8.73 3.93 5.16
C ASN A 82 7.60 3.54 4.18
N ALA A 83 6.33 3.76 4.55
CA ALA A 83 5.15 3.34 3.77
C ALA A 83 4.75 4.30 2.64
N ILE A 84 5.57 5.32 2.36
CA ILE A 84 5.38 6.23 1.21
C ILE A 84 6.35 5.78 0.12
N PRO A 85 5.86 5.34 -1.06
CA PRO A 85 6.71 4.96 -2.17
C PRO A 85 7.58 6.15 -2.64
N LYS A 86 8.85 5.88 -2.96
CA LYS A 86 9.78 6.86 -3.55
C LYS A 86 10.45 6.26 -4.77
N GLU A 87 10.75 7.11 -5.76
CA GLU A 87 11.40 6.67 -7.01
C GLU A 87 12.79 6.06 -6.78
N ASP A 88 13.50 6.51 -5.74
CA ASP A 88 14.82 6.03 -5.33
C ASP A 88 14.77 5.08 -4.12
N PHE A 89 13.58 4.67 -3.70
CA PHE A 89 13.34 3.84 -2.52
C PHE A 89 13.97 4.38 -1.22
N GLY A 90 14.15 5.70 -1.13
CA GLY A 90 14.78 6.38 0.01
C GLY A 90 16.23 6.78 -0.23
N GLY A 91 16.90 6.19 -1.23
CA GLY A 91 18.24 6.59 -1.65
C GLY A 91 19.35 6.33 -0.62
N LYS A 92 20.57 6.67 -1.01
CA LYS A 92 21.80 6.44 -0.21
C LYS A 92 21.89 7.28 1.07
N ASP A 93 21.21 8.43 1.09
CA ASP A 93 21.23 9.37 2.21
C ASP A 93 20.09 9.07 3.21
N SER A 94 19.33 8.00 3.00
CA SER A 94 18.27 7.59 3.92
C SER A 94 18.83 7.23 5.29
N PRO A 95 18.27 7.76 6.40
CA PRO A 95 18.63 7.31 7.75
C PRO A 95 18.28 5.84 8.02
N SER A 96 17.44 5.21 7.17
CA SER A 96 16.98 3.83 7.28
C SER A 96 17.61 2.85 6.26
N HIS A 97 18.69 3.24 5.55
CA HIS A 97 19.34 2.40 4.52
C HIS A 97 18.39 1.94 3.38
N GLY A 98 17.56 2.86 2.84
CA GLY A 98 16.81 2.66 1.59
C GLY A 98 16.09 1.31 1.43
N HIS A 99 15.85 0.87 0.20
CA HIS A 99 15.59 -0.54 -0.08
C HIS A 99 16.92 -1.31 -0.12
N ALA A 100 16.92 -2.60 0.23
CA ALA A 100 18.13 -3.40 0.38
C ALA A 100 18.87 -3.74 -0.94
N ASP A 101 18.44 -3.15 -2.05
CA ASP A 101 19.10 -3.29 -3.36
C ASP A 101 20.22 -2.23 -3.45
N PRO A 102 21.38 -2.50 -4.10
CA PRO A 102 22.41 -1.50 -4.25
C PRO A 102 21.89 -0.30 -5.05
N ASN A 103 21.77 0.85 -4.40
CA ASN A 103 21.48 2.14 -5.05
C ASN A 103 22.71 2.71 -5.76
#